data_AF-A0A0J7KEM7-F1
#
_entry.id   AF-A0A0J7KEM7-F1
#
_cell.length_a   1.000
_cell.length_b   1.000
_cell.length_c   1.000
_cell.angle_alpha   90.00
_cell.angle_beta   90.00
_cell.angle_gamma   90.00
#
_symmetry.space_group_name_H-M   'P 1'
#
loop_
_entity.id
_entity.type
_entity.pdbx_description
1 polymer ?
#
loop_
_entity_poly.entity_id
_entity_poly.type
_entity_poly.pdbx_seq_one_letter_code
_entity_poly.pdbx_strand_id
1 'polypeptide(L)'
;MLKEIFGRGITKFNGTDYLTWKFEVMQMLMVHGLDDLIDDSRPRPDGERNVPAVKAWVKNNAKAMSLISSAIEKRQLQSMITCTTAKQMWDNLQSMYEQRSSSKYVTAIQNLASQLKDVGEVISEIDIMANILGTLPPKYNALVTA
;
A
#
# COMPACT_ATOMS: atom_id res chain seq x y z
N MET A 1 -18.16 5.25 -20.95
CA MET A 1 -17.31 6.30 -20.35
C MET A 1 -16.52 5.81 -19.13
N LEU A 2 -17.13 5.22 -18.09
CA LEU A 2 -16.39 4.67 -16.92
C LEU A 2 -15.59 3.37 -17.19
N LYS A 3 -15.77 2.71 -18.34
CA LYS A 3 -15.00 1.51 -18.70
C LYS A 3 -13.69 1.81 -19.45
N GLU A 4 -13.57 2.99 -20.08
CA GLU A 4 -12.43 3.32 -20.95
C GLU A 4 -11.26 3.96 -20.19
N ILE A 5 -11.49 4.54 -19.01
CA ILE A 5 -10.44 5.09 -18.14
C ILE A 5 -9.72 3.97 -17.36
N PHE A 6 -10.40 2.82 -17.16
CA PHE A 6 -9.91 1.68 -16.38
C PHE A 6 -9.43 0.55 -17.29
N GLY A 7 -8.41 0.80 -18.12
CA GLY A 7 -7.75 -0.25 -18.90
C GLY A 7 -7.34 -1.41 -17.98
N ARG A 8 -8.08 -2.52 -18.05
CA ARG A 8 -8.22 -3.58 -17.02
C ARG A 8 -8.66 -3.02 -15.65
N GLY A 9 -9.91 -3.27 -15.27
CA GLY A 9 -10.46 -2.84 -13.98
C GLY A 9 -9.60 -3.32 -12.82
N ILE A 10 -9.13 -2.38 -11.99
CA ILE A 10 -8.37 -2.68 -10.78
C ILE A 10 -9.17 -3.64 -9.92
N THR A 11 -8.55 -4.76 -9.55
CA THR A 11 -9.16 -5.70 -8.63
C THR A 11 -9.30 -5.01 -7.28
N LYS A 12 -10.53 -4.98 -6.75
CA LYS A 12 -10.78 -4.33 -5.47
C LYS A 12 -10.00 -5.03 -4.37
N PHE A 13 -9.44 -4.23 -3.47
CA PHE A 13 -8.70 -4.75 -2.33
C PHE A 13 -9.64 -5.47 -1.37
N ASN A 14 -9.42 -6.77 -1.23
CA ASN A 14 -10.15 -7.65 -0.33
C ASN A 14 -9.37 -7.95 0.98
N GLY A 15 -8.12 -7.47 1.09
CA GLY A 15 -7.22 -7.72 2.22
C GLY A 15 -6.01 -8.62 1.90
N THR A 16 -5.90 -9.15 0.67
CA THR A 16 -4.75 -9.92 0.19
C THR A 16 -3.97 -9.18 -0.89
N ASP A 17 -2.74 -9.61 -1.16
CA ASP A 17 -1.89 -9.07 -2.25
C ASP A 17 -1.72 -7.55 -2.23
N TYR A 18 -1.57 -7.00 -1.03
CA TYR A 18 -1.50 -5.56 -0.79
C TYR A 18 -0.43 -4.87 -1.65
N LEU A 19 0.73 -5.48 -1.89
CA LEU A 19 1.80 -4.88 -2.70
C LEU A 19 1.40 -4.70 -4.17
N THR A 20 0.75 -5.71 -4.77
CA THR A 20 0.24 -5.63 -6.14
C THR A 20 -0.87 -4.59 -6.22
N TRP A 21 -1.83 -4.63 -5.29
CA TRP A 21 -2.89 -3.63 -5.22
C TRP A 21 -2.35 -2.20 -5.04
N LYS A 22 -1.37 -2.02 -4.15
CA LYS A 22 -0.70 -0.73 -3.90
C LYS A 22 -0.08 -0.20 -5.20
N PHE A 23 0.63 -1.05 -5.95
CA PHE A 23 1.19 -0.68 -7.24
C PHE A 23 0.12 -0.23 -8.24
N GLU A 24 -0.97 -0.99 -8.38
CA GLU A 24 -2.08 -0.65 -9.29
C GLU A 24 -2.75 0.69 -8.93
N VAL A 25 -3.01 0.93 -7.64
CA VAL A 25 -3.62 2.20 -7.20
C VAL A 25 -2.67 3.39 -7.36
N MET A 26 -1.37 3.20 -7.13
CA MET A 26 -0.38 4.24 -7.43
C MET A 26 -0.40 4.61 -8.91
N GLN A 27 -0.40 3.64 -9.82
CA GLN A 27 -0.52 3.89 -11.26
C GLN A 27 -1.82 4.63 -11.61
N MET A 28 -2.93 4.24 -10.99
CA MET A 28 -4.21 4.91 -11.16
C MET A 28 -4.15 6.39 -10.77
N LEU A 29 -3.50 6.73 -9.66
CA LEU A 29 -3.35 8.11 -9.21
C LEU A 29 -2.39 8.91 -10.11
N MET A 30 -1.29 8.31 -10.56
CA MET A 30 -0.34 8.91 -11.49
C MET A 30 -1.00 9.28 -12.83
N VAL A 31 -1.80 8.38 -13.41
CA VAL A 31 -2.56 8.66 -14.65
C VAL A 31 -3.49 9.86 -14.50
N HIS A 32 -3.96 10.14 -13.28
CA HIS A 32 -4.80 11.29 -12.97
C HIS A 32 -4.03 12.52 -12.48
N GLY A 33 -2.70 12.45 -12.32
CA GLY A 33 -1.86 13.52 -11.75
C GLY A 33 -2.19 13.84 -10.29
N LEU A 34 -2.46 12.80 -9.50
CA LEU A 34 -2.90 12.89 -8.10
C LEU A 34 -1.98 12.12 -7.13
N ASP A 35 -0.91 11.51 -7.62
CA ASP A 35 0.08 10.79 -6.81
C ASP A 35 0.79 11.71 -5.81
N ASP A 36 0.98 12.98 -6.17
CA ASP A 36 1.57 14.00 -5.30
C ASP A 36 0.73 14.37 -4.06
N LEU A 37 -0.52 13.89 -3.98
CA LEU A 37 -1.38 14.04 -2.80
C LEU A 37 -1.17 12.94 -1.75
N ILE A 38 -0.50 11.84 -2.11
CA ILE A 38 -0.31 10.68 -1.22
C ILE A 38 1.14 10.51 -0.74
N ASP A 39 2.08 11.31 -1.24
CA ASP A 39 3.52 11.27 -0.93
C ASP A 39 4.03 12.52 -0.19
N ASP A 40 3.11 13.40 0.23
CA ASP A 40 3.38 14.71 0.88
C ASP A 40 3.98 15.80 -0.04
N SER A 41 4.13 15.56 -1.34
CA SER A 41 4.65 16.55 -2.30
C SER A 41 3.70 17.75 -2.51
N ARG A 42 2.38 17.57 -2.26
CA ARG A 42 1.36 18.62 -2.37
C ARG A 42 0.57 18.81 -1.06
N PRO A 43 1.11 19.54 -0.07
CA PRO A 43 0.37 19.85 1.16
C PRO A 43 -0.86 20.72 0.86
N ARG A 44 -1.85 20.67 1.76
CA ARG A 44 -3.03 21.54 1.68
C ARG A 44 -2.56 23.01 1.83
N PRO A 45 -2.88 23.90 0.88
CA PRO A 45 -2.56 25.33 1.01
C PRO A 45 -3.27 25.97 2.20
N ASP A 46 -2.67 27.01 2.77
CA ASP A 46 -3.29 27.81 3.81
C ASP A 46 -4.46 28.64 3.29
N GLY A 47 -5.39 28.96 4.19
CA GLY A 47 -6.55 29.80 3.91
C GLY A 47 -7.88 29.07 3.81
N GLU A 48 -8.91 29.87 3.53
CA GLU A 48 -10.30 29.46 3.44
C GLU A 48 -10.60 28.59 2.20
N ARG A 49 -11.69 27.82 2.26
CA ARG A 49 -12.09 26.89 1.20
C ARG A 49 -12.41 27.56 -0.15
N ASN A 50 -12.77 28.83 -0.14
CA ASN A 50 -13.09 29.63 -1.31
C ASN A 50 -11.84 30.10 -2.08
N VAL A 51 -10.67 30.12 -1.45
CA VAL A 51 -9.39 30.48 -2.08
C VAL A 51 -9.16 29.54 -3.27
N PRO A 52 -8.85 30.04 -4.49
CA PRO A 52 -8.75 29.21 -5.68
C PRO A 52 -7.82 28.00 -5.54
N ALA A 53 -6.66 28.19 -4.92
CA ALA A 53 -5.69 27.12 -4.65
C ALA A 53 -6.26 26.06 -3.69
N VAL A 54 -6.89 26.48 -2.59
CA VAL A 54 -7.52 25.57 -1.61
C VAL A 54 -8.69 24.83 -2.26
N LYS A 55 -9.52 25.51 -3.04
CA LYS A 55 -10.64 24.90 -3.76
C LYS A 55 -10.17 23.84 -4.76
N ALA A 56 -9.10 24.13 -5.51
CA ALA A 56 -8.48 23.18 -6.43
C ALA A 56 -7.90 21.97 -5.68
N TRP A 57 -7.18 22.20 -4.58
CA TRP A 57 -6.66 21.14 -3.73
C TRP A 57 -7.79 20.25 -3.18
N VAL A 58 -8.85 20.85 -2.63
CA VAL A 58 -10.01 20.10 -2.10
C VAL A 58 -10.67 19.25 -3.18
N LYS A 59 -10.80 19.76 -4.40
CA LYS A 59 -11.33 19.01 -5.55
C LYS A 59 -10.43 17.82 -5.89
N ASN A 60 -9.11 18.02 -5.97
CA ASN A 60 -8.15 16.97 -6.30
C ASN A 60 -8.10 15.90 -5.20
N ASN A 61 -8.07 16.32 -3.93
CA ASN A 61 -8.14 15.44 -2.77
C ASN A 61 -9.42 14.60 -2.78
N ALA A 62 -10.59 15.21 -3.02
CA ALA A 62 -11.85 14.45 -3.11
C ALA A 62 -11.84 13.43 -4.27
N LYS A 63 -11.23 13.78 -5.40
CA LYS A 63 -11.06 12.85 -6.53
C LYS A 63 -10.14 11.68 -6.15
N ALA A 64 -9.01 11.94 -5.53
CA ALA A 64 -8.09 10.90 -5.05
C ALA A 64 -8.75 9.98 -4.02
N MET A 65 -9.48 10.54 -3.04
CA MET A 65 -10.25 9.76 -2.06
C MET A 65 -11.28 8.85 -2.74
N SER A 66 -11.97 9.36 -3.77
CA SER A 66 -12.95 8.57 -4.54
C SER A 66 -12.29 7.43 -5.29
N LEU A 67 -11.13 7.66 -5.92
CA LEU A 67 -10.38 6.63 -6.65
C LEU A 67 -9.89 5.53 -5.70
N ILE A 68 -9.27 5.91 -4.58
CA ILE A 68 -8.82 4.96 -3.54
C ILE A 68 -10.02 4.16 -3.00
N SER A 69 -11.12 4.83 -2.65
CA SER A 69 -12.34 4.17 -2.17
C SER A 69 -12.91 3.18 -3.19
N SER A 70 -12.86 3.52 -4.48
CA SER A 70 -13.38 2.66 -5.54
C SER A 70 -12.55 1.39 -5.75
N ALA A 71 -11.27 1.44 -5.37
CA ALA A 71 -10.34 0.32 -5.46
C ALA A 71 -10.38 -0.59 -4.23
N ILE A 72 -11.30 -0.38 -3.29
CA ILE A 72 -11.37 -1.12 -2.03
C ILE A 72 -12.74 -1.78 -1.88
N GLU A 73 -12.77 -3.00 -1.34
CA GLU A 73 -14.03 -3.66 -1.01
C GLU A 73 -14.70 -3.00 0.20
N LYS A 74 -16.05 -2.98 0.19
CA LYS A 74 -16.85 -2.33 1.23
C LYS A 74 -16.51 -2.78 2.66
N ARG A 75 -16.12 -4.04 2.84
CA ARG A 75 -15.71 -4.58 4.15
C ARG A 75 -14.45 -3.88 4.69
N GLN A 76 -13.49 -3.59 3.83
CA GLN A 76 -12.22 -2.97 4.20
C GLN A 76 -12.34 -1.44 4.36
N LEU A 77 -13.41 -0.82 3.83
CA LEU A 77 -13.66 0.63 3.99
C LEU A 77 -13.98 1.05 5.43
N GLN A 78 -14.39 0.12 6.31
CA GLN A 78 -14.77 0.46 7.69
C GLN A 78 -13.62 1.14 8.48
N SER A 79 -12.37 0.75 8.23
CA SER A 79 -11.21 1.34 8.90
C SER A 79 -10.88 2.77 8.40
N MET A 80 -11.53 3.23 7.34
CA MET A 80 -11.22 4.48 6.65
C MET A 80 -12.33 5.54 6.77
N ILE A 81 -13.41 5.23 7.49
CA ILE A 81 -14.56 6.15 7.66
C ILE A 81 -14.14 7.46 8.34
N THR A 82 -13.10 7.43 9.18
CA THR A 82 -12.58 8.60 9.88
C THR A 82 -11.55 9.40 9.08
N CYS A 83 -11.09 8.88 7.93
CA CYS A 83 -10.12 9.57 7.08
C CYS A 83 -10.79 10.72 6.31
N THR A 84 -10.17 11.89 6.35
CA THR A 84 -10.66 13.14 5.73
C THR A 84 -9.85 13.57 4.51
N THR A 85 -8.69 12.97 4.29
CA THR A 85 -7.81 13.23 3.14
C THR A 85 -7.38 11.95 2.45
N ALA A 86 -7.03 12.04 1.16
CA ALA A 86 -6.47 10.92 0.41
C ALA A 86 -5.17 10.42 1.04
N LYS A 87 -4.36 11.32 1.60
CA LYS A 87 -3.16 10.97 2.36
C LYS A 87 -3.47 10.13 3.59
N GLN A 88 -4.42 10.56 4.42
CA GLN A 88 -4.83 9.79 5.60
C GLN A 88 -5.36 8.40 5.22
N MET A 89 -6.12 8.30 4.12
CA MET A 89 -6.56 7.03 3.58
C MET A 89 -5.37 6.13 3.19
N TRP A 90 -4.40 6.70 2.47
CA TRP A 90 -3.21 6.00 2.01
C TRP A 90 -2.34 5.51 3.17
N ASP A 91 -2.04 6.39 4.13
CA ASP A 91 -1.22 6.08 5.31
C ASP A 91 -1.87 5.01 6.20
N ASN A 92 -3.19 5.08 6.38
CA ASN A 92 -3.95 4.08 7.13
C ASN A 92 -3.79 2.69 6.50
N LEU A 93 -3.94 2.60 5.17
CA LEU A 93 -3.77 1.35 4.43
C LEU A 93 -2.32 0.83 4.49
N GLN A 94 -1.33 1.71 4.33
CA GLN A 94 0.08 1.33 4.47
C GLN A 94 0.35 0.77 5.87
N SER A 95 -0.06 1.49 6.91
CA SER A 95 0.11 1.04 8.30
C SER A 95 -0.54 -0.33 8.55
N MET A 96 -1.78 -0.52 8.09
CA MET A 96 -2.53 -1.75 8.36
C MET A 96 -2.03 -2.98 7.60
N TYR A 97 -1.58 -2.84 6.35
CA TYR A 97 -1.33 -3.98 5.47
C TYR A 97 0.13 -4.17 5.08
N GLU A 98 0.97 -3.15 5.18
CA GLU A 98 2.40 -3.28 4.84
C GLU A 98 3.13 -4.11 5.90
N GLN A 99 2.82 -3.92 7.19
CA GLN A 99 3.35 -4.77 8.28
C GLN A 99 2.85 -6.22 8.16
N ARG A 100 1.55 -6.41 7.92
CA ARG A 100 0.95 -7.75 7.79
C ARG A 100 1.53 -8.54 6.63
N SER A 101 1.83 -7.88 5.52
CA SER A 101 2.43 -8.53 4.34
C SER A 101 3.84 -9.03 4.65
N SER A 102 4.67 -8.21 5.31
CA SER A 102 6.01 -8.62 5.75
C SER A 102 5.97 -9.76 6.76
N SER A 103 5.08 -9.70 7.76
CA SER A 103 4.95 -10.79 8.75
C SER A 103 4.48 -12.11 8.11
N LYS A 104 3.49 -12.07 7.21
CA LYS A 104 3.03 -13.26 6.47
C LYS A 104 4.17 -13.91 5.69
N TYR A 105 5.01 -13.10 5.05
CA TYR A 105 6.15 -13.57 4.28
C TYR A 105 7.19 -14.27 5.18
N VAL A 106 7.56 -13.65 6.30
CA VAL A 106 8.49 -14.25 7.27
C VAL A 106 7.95 -15.56 7.83
N THR A 107 6.66 -15.60 8.23
CA THR A 107 6.03 -16.83 8.73
C THR A 107 6.00 -17.93 7.67
N ALA A 108 5.79 -17.59 6.39
CA ALA A 108 5.81 -18.58 5.31
C ALA A 108 7.20 -19.22 5.15
N ILE A 109 8.27 -18.43 5.19
CA ILE A 109 9.66 -18.95 5.14
C ILE A 109 9.96 -19.82 6.36
N GLN A 110 9.56 -19.39 7.56
CA GLN A 110 9.74 -20.17 8.79
C GLN A 110 9.02 -21.52 8.72
N ASN A 111 7.76 -21.53 8.24
CA ASN A 111 7.00 -22.77 8.07
C ASN A 111 7.65 -23.70 7.04
N LEU A 112 8.17 -23.16 5.94
CA LEU A 112 8.89 -23.95 4.94
C LEU A 112 10.17 -24.57 5.53
N ALA A 113 10.94 -23.78 6.30
CA ALA A 113 12.13 -24.27 6.97
C ALA A 113 11.82 -25.38 8.00
N SER A 114 10.72 -25.25 8.74
CA SER A 114 10.24 -26.33 9.64
C SER A 114 9.89 -27.61 8.88
N GLN A 115 9.18 -27.51 7.74
CA GLN A 115 8.84 -28.68 6.93
C GLN A 115 10.09 -29.39 6.38
N LEU A 116 11.12 -28.64 5.96
CA LEU A 116 12.37 -29.21 5.47
C LEU A 116 13.14 -29.94 6.60
N LYS A 117 13.13 -29.38 7.81
CA LYS A 117 13.67 -30.04 9.01
C LYS A 117 12.97 -31.37 9.30
N ASP A 118 11.64 -31.43 9.16
CA ASP A 118 10.86 -32.66 9.39
C ASP A 118 11.18 -33.77 8.37
N VAL A 119 11.68 -33.42 7.19
CA VAL A 119 12.12 -34.37 6.13
C VAL A 119 13.60 -34.77 6.29
N GLY A 120 14.29 -34.26 7.31
CA GLY A 120 15.68 -34.59 7.62
C GLY A 120 16.72 -33.63 7.03
N GLU A 121 16.28 -32.57 6.35
CA GLU A 121 17.17 -31.51 5.86
C GLU A 121 17.44 -30.51 6.99
N VAL A 122 18.69 -30.46 7.47
CA VAL A 122 19.09 -29.52 8.53
C VAL A 122 19.43 -28.17 7.90
N ILE A 123 18.50 -27.22 7.97
CA ILE A 123 18.75 -25.82 7.58
C ILE A 123 19.22 -25.05 8.81
N SER A 124 20.34 -24.34 8.71
CA SER A 124 20.82 -23.51 9.82
C SER A 124 19.95 -22.26 9.99
N GLU A 125 19.83 -21.76 11.22
CA GLU A 125 19.13 -20.48 11.46
C GLU A 125 19.77 -19.31 10.69
N ILE A 126 21.07 -19.38 10.42
CA ILE A 126 21.82 -18.40 9.64
C ILE A 126 21.33 -18.41 8.18
N ASP A 127 21.07 -19.57 7.58
CA ASP A 127 20.57 -19.68 6.20
C ASP A 127 19.11 -19.20 6.08
N ILE A 128 18.30 -19.44 7.12
CA ILE A 128 16.93 -18.92 7.18
C ILE A 128 16.97 -17.39 7.27
N MET A 129 17.80 -16.83 8.14
CA MET A 129 17.98 -15.38 8.27
C MET A 129 18.53 -14.77 6.98
N ALA A 130 19.54 -15.38 6.37
CA ALA A 130 20.10 -14.92 5.10
C ALA A 130 19.07 -14.92 3.96
N ASN A 131 18.19 -15.94 3.89
CA ASN A 131 17.12 -15.97 2.90
C ASN A 131 16.03 -14.92 3.18
N ILE A 132 15.67 -14.68 4.44
CA ILE A 132 14.73 -13.61 4.80
C ILE A 132 15.31 -12.23 4.43
N LEU A 133 16.57 -11.98 4.79
CA LEU A 133 17.28 -10.72 4.49
C LEU A 133 17.54 -10.53 3.00
N GLY A 134 17.88 -11.59 2.28
CA GLY A 134 18.13 -11.55 0.84
C GLY A 134 16.87 -11.37 -0.02
N THR A 135 15.69 -11.66 0.54
CA THR A 135 14.40 -11.50 -0.17
C THR A 135 13.55 -10.34 0.35
N LEU A 136 14.01 -9.65 1.39
CA LEU A 136 13.38 -8.43 1.89
C LEU A 136 13.44 -7.32 0.82
N PRO A 137 12.37 -6.53 0.63
CA PRO A 137 12.38 -5.41 -0.31
C PRO A 137 13.49 -4.39 0.00
N PRO A 138 14.06 -3.71 -1.01
CA PRO A 138 15.24 -2.83 -0.85
C PRO A 138 15.12 -1.75 0.23
N LYS A 139 13.91 -1.34 0.59
CA LYS A 139 13.64 -0.39 1.70
C LYS A 139 14.09 -0.89 3.08
N TYR A 140 14.39 -2.18 3.24
CA TYR A 140 14.93 -2.76 4.47
C TYR A 140 16.44 -3.05 4.40
N ASN A 141 17.11 -2.78 3.28
CA ASN A 141 18.55 -3.02 3.12
C ASN A 141 19.40 -2.23 4.12
N ALA A 142 18.90 -1.10 4.63
CA ALA A 142 19.56 -0.33 5.68
C ALA A 142 19.76 -1.11 6.99
N LEU A 143 18.99 -2.19 7.21
CA LEU A 143 19.12 -3.07 8.38
C LEU A 143 20.10 -4.24 8.14
N VAL A 144 20.54 -4.45 6.90
CA VAL A 144 21.43 -5.56 6.48
C VAL A 144 22.90 -5.15 6.57
N THR A 145 23.20 -3.85 6.58
CA THR A 145 24.56 -3.30 6.52
C THR A 145 25.24 -3.02 7.87
N ALA A 146 24.69 -3.50 8.99
CA ALA A 146 25.22 -3.27 10.33
C ALA A 146 25.99 -4.48 10.89
#